data_AF-A0A8S2FVP5-F1
#
_entry.id   AF-A0A8S2FVP5-F1
#
_cell.length_a   1.000
_cell.length_b   1.000
_cell.length_c   1.000
_cell.angle_alpha   90.00
_cell.angle_beta   90.00
_cell.angle_gamma   90.00
#
_symmetry.space_group_name_H-M   'P 1'
#
loop_
_entity.id
_entity.type
_entity.pdbx_description
1 polymer ?
#
loop_
_entity_poly.entity_id
_entity_poly.type
_entity_poly.pdbx_seq_one_letter_code
_entity_poly.pdbx_strand_id
1 'polypeptide(L)'
;NIDIADNEINCEVEMTDNNDADEEQNVPDLKVIEKRVLYMLLKLQVIYNVSEMAVDFVAKSLSDILNAVQTSNIDVGLVGNVIRKFGSSYRRTQKATEYFQYVQPVHKQYETINQKQKKKIVKYSYVPFLLSLKAFLALPEVQDDLNRPTLQFNSKKIKDITDGKFARNHPRFNDPTFLKIELNSDDLAISNPVSHRCHTTFFFYWSLLNLSREHRSKQTGMQ
;
A
#
# COMPACT_ATOMS: atom_id res chain seq x y z
N ASN A 1 71.69 -53.93 -48.97
CA ASN A 1 71.80 -54.97 -47.93
C ASN A 1 71.32 -54.37 -46.62
N ILE A 2 70.09 -54.74 -46.22
CA ILE A 2 69.71 -55.27 -44.88
C ILE A 2 70.02 -54.36 -43.69
N ASP A 3 69.17 -54.05 -42.72
CA ASP A 3 67.75 -54.20 -42.37
C ASP A 3 67.63 -53.30 -41.09
N ILE A 4 66.64 -52.42 -40.96
CA ILE A 4 65.40 -52.54 -40.14
C ILE A 4 65.63 -52.97 -38.68
N ALA A 5 65.26 -52.08 -37.74
CA ALA A 5 64.40 -52.29 -36.55
C ALA A 5 64.56 -51.06 -35.62
N ASP A 6 63.59 -50.15 -35.55
CA ASP A 6 62.31 -50.21 -34.83
C ASP A 6 62.43 -49.94 -33.32
N ASN A 7 61.76 -48.85 -32.91
CA ASN A 7 60.97 -48.62 -31.69
C ASN A 7 61.25 -47.24 -31.08
N GLU A 8 60.29 -46.40 -30.68
CA GLU A 8 58.83 -46.33 -30.78
C GLU A 8 58.47 -45.00 -30.03
N ILE A 9 57.44 -44.26 -30.50
CA ILE A 9 56.38 -43.59 -29.68
C ILE A 9 56.82 -42.33 -28.87
N ASN A 10 56.16 -41.15 -28.85
CA ASN A 10 54.75 -40.77 -29.08
C ASN A 10 54.56 -39.27 -29.39
N CYS A 11 53.46 -38.99 -30.09
CA CYS A 11 52.49 -37.87 -30.03
C CYS A 11 52.89 -36.47 -29.50
N GLU A 12 52.57 -35.41 -30.27
CA GLU A 12 51.35 -34.62 -30.08
C GLU A 12 51.15 -33.58 -31.20
N VAL A 13 49.89 -33.42 -31.59
CA VAL A 13 49.30 -32.51 -32.58
C VAL A 13 48.59 -31.42 -31.78
N GLU A 14 48.63 -30.15 -32.23
CA GLU A 14 47.52 -29.16 -32.19
C GLU A 14 48.06 -27.80 -32.71
N MET A 15 47.65 -27.35 -33.90
CA MET A 15 46.42 -26.60 -34.23
C MET A 15 46.40 -25.22 -33.56
N THR A 16 46.59 -24.19 -34.40
CA THR A 16 46.54 -22.77 -34.03
C THR A 16 45.08 -22.33 -34.00
N ASP A 17 44.58 -22.02 -32.81
CA ASP A 17 43.22 -21.49 -32.61
C ASP A 17 43.18 -19.96 -32.78
N ASN A 18 42.15 -19.56 -33.54
CA ASN A 18 41.71 -18.20 -33.77
C ASN A 18 41.21 -17.57 -32.47
N ASN A 19 41.71 -16.38 -32.13
CA ASN A 19 41.12 -15.53 -31.10
C ASN A 19 40.32 -14.41 -31.76
N ASP A 20 39.08 -14.73 -32.14
CA ASP A 20 37.97 -13.78 -32.17
C ASP A 20 37.32 -13.82 -30.78
N ALA A 21 37.54 -12.79 -29.98
CA ALA A 21 36.82 -12.58 -28.73
C ALA A 21 36.10 -11.23 -28.83
N ASP A 22 34.94 -11.26 -29.49
CA ASP A 22 33.92 -10.24 -29.33
C ASP A 22 33.46 -10.24 -27.87
N GLU A 23 33.61 -9.09 -27.21
CA GLU A 23 33.07 -8.82 -25.89
C GLU A 23 31.54 -8.82 -25.94
N GLU A 24 30.93 -10.00 -25.78
CA GLU A 24 29.50 -10.16 -25.63
C GLU A 24 29.08 -9.55 -24.28
N GLN A 25 28.61 -8.29 -24.33
CA GLN A 25 28.00 -7.62 -23.19
C GLN A 25 26.84 -8.47 -22.68
N ASN A 26 26.96 -8.90 -21.42
CA ASN A 26 26.05 -9.77 -20.70
C ASN A 26 24.70 -9.07 -20.45
N VAL A 27 23.85 -9.01 -21.47
CA VAL A 27 22.46 -8.54 -21.36
C VAL A 27 21.67 -9.66 -20.67
N PRO A 28 21.13 -9.43 -19.45
CA PRO A 28 20.35 -10.46 -18.77
C PRO A 28 19.15 -10.88 -19.63
N ASP A 29 19.01 -12.18 -19.87
CA ASP A 29 17.95 -12.75 -20.71
C ASP A 29 16.58 -12.24 -20.22
N LEU A 30 15.94 -11.40 -21.04
CA LEU A 30 14.67 -10.74 -20.78
C LEU A 30 13.61 -11.74 -20.29
N LYS A 31 13.63 -12.96 -20.84
CA LYS A 31 12.72 -14.05 -20.48
C LYS A 31 12.88 -14.49 -19.02
N VAL A 32 14.08 -14.40 -18.44
CA VAL A 32 14.33 -14.74 -17.04
C VAL A 32 13.68 -13.71 -16.12
N ILE A 33 13.72 -12.43 -16.50
CA ILE A 33 13.10 -11.34 -15.72
C ILE A 33 11.57 -11.46 -15.77
N GLU A 34 11.00 -11.65 -16.96
CA GLU A 34 9.55 -11.85 -17.15
C GLU A 34 9.02 -13.00 -16.29
N LYS A 35 9.69 -14.16 -16.32
CA LYS A 35 9.33 -15.32 -15.49
C LYS A 35 9.33 -15.00 -14.00
N ARG A 36 10.32 -14.24 -13.52
CA ARG A 36 10.43 -13.87 -12.09
C ARG A 36 9.34 -12.91 -11.66
N VAL A 37 9.01 -11.92 -12.50
CA VAL A 37 7.91 -10.97 -12.21
C VAL A 37 6.57 -11.70 -12.18
N LEU A 38 6.30 -12.55 -13.18
CA LEU A 38 5.07 -13.33 -13.22
C LEU A 38 4.93 -14.26 -12.00
N TYR A 39 6.01 -14.94 -11.61
CA TYR A 39 6.02 -15.79 -10.43
C TYR A 39 5.70 -15.02 -9.15
N MET A 40 6.25 -13.81 -8.98
CA MET A 40 5.95 -12.95 -7.84
C MET A 40 4.46 -12.54 -7.81
N LEU A 41 3.90 -12.10 -8.93
CA LEU A 41 2.49 -11.69 -9.01
C LEU A 41 1.55 -12.86 -8.70
N LEU A 42 1.81 -14.04 -9.27
CA LEU A 42 1.06 -15.26 -8.96
C LEU A 42 1.18 -15.65 -7.49
N LYS A 43 2.36 -15.48 -6.87
CA LYS A 43 2.55 -15.75 -5.45
C LYS A 43 1.67 -14.85 -4.57
N LEU A 44 1.56 -13.56 -4.92
CA LEU A 44 0.65 -12.63 -4.24
C LEU A 44 -0.80 -13.10 -4.32
N GLN A 45 -1.25 -13.49 -5.51
CA GLN A 45 -2.63 -13.93 -5.72
C GLN A 45 -2.94 -15.26 -5.03
N VAL A 46 -2.11 -16.28 -5.24
CA VAL A 46 -2.41 -17.66 -4.82
C VAL A 46 -2.03 -17.91 -3.36
N ILE A 47 -0.84 -17.48 -2.93
CA ILE A 47 -0.35 -17.80 -1.58
C ILE A 47 -0.85 -16.79 -0.56
N TYR A 48 -0.85 -15.51 -0.92
CA TYR A 48 -1.24 -14.43 0.01
C TYR A 48 -2.70 -14.01 -0.15
N ASN A 49 -3.45 -14.66 -1.05
CA ASN A 49 -4.87 -14.41 -1.31
C ASN A 49 -5.17 -12.92 -1.59
N VAL A 50 -4.23 -12.25 -2.27
CA VAL A 50 -4.38 -10.85 -2.67
C VAL A 50 -5.35 -10.79 -3.86
N SER A 51 -6.26 -9.81 -3.85
CA SER A 51 -7.23 -9.64 -4.94
C SER A 51 -6.54 -9.29 -6.26
N GLU A 52 -7.16 -9.67 -7.38
CA GLU A 52 -6.67 -9.37 -8.73
C GLU A 52 -6.40 -7.86 -8.92
N MET A 53 -7.35 -7.01 -8.50
CA MET A 53 -7.16 -5.56 -8.52
C MET A 53 -5.92 -5.08 -7.73
N ALA A 54 -5.61 -5.71 -6.60
CA ALA A 54 -4.44 -5.35 -5.81
C ALA A 54 -3.14 -5.85 -6.46
N VAL A 55 -3.17 -6.98 -7.16
CA VAL A 55 -2.03 -7.48 -7.96
C VAL A 55 -1.76 -6.53 -9.14
N ASP A 56 -2.79 -6.09 -9.85
CA ASP A 56 -2.68 -5.10 -10.93
C ASP A 56 -2.12 -3.77 -10.43
N PHE A 57 -2.57 -3.33 -9.25
CA PHE A 57 -2.05 -2.13 -8.60
C PHE A 57 -0.54 -2.27 -8.28
N VAL A 58 -0.09 -3.43 -7.80
CA VAL A 58 1.33 -3.70 -7.56
C VAL A 58 2.12 -3.67 -8.87
N ALA A 59 1.62 -4.29 -9.94
CA ALA A 59 2.27 -4.28 -11.24
C ALA A 59 2.43 -2.86 -11.80
N LYS A 60 1.37 -2.04 -11.70
CA LYS A 60 1.41 -0.63 -12.09
C LYS A 60 2.41 0.17 -11.25
N SER A 61 2.37 0.00 -9.92
CA SER A 61 3.28 0.69 -9.01
C SER A 61 4.75 0.37 -9.28
N LEU A 62 5.06 -0.88 -9.66
CA LEU A 62 6.41 -1.27 -10.06
C LEU A 62 6.86 -0.55 -11.34
N SER A 63 5.97 -0.41 -12.32
CA SER A 63 6.25 0.37 -13.54
C SER A 63 6.53 1.84 -13.21
N ASP A 64 5.71 2.44 -12.35
CA ASP A 64 5.88 3.83 -11.91
C ASP A 64 7.23 4.05 -11.20
N ILE A 65 7.64 3.10 -10.35
CA ILE A 65 8.97 3.12 -9.70
C ILE A 65 10.09 3.02 -10.73
N LEU A 66 9.99 2.11 -11.70
CA LEU A 66 11.01 1.95 -12.74
C LEU A 66 11.15 3.23 -13.58
N ASN A 67 10.04 3.85 -13.96
CA ASN A 67 10.03 5.12 -14.67
C ASN A 67 10.66 6.25 -13.83
N ALA A 68 10.38 6.31 -12.52
CA ALA A 68 10.99 7.28 -11.62
C ALA A 68 12.52 7.09 -11.49
N VAL A 69 12.98 5.83 -11.47
CA VAL A 69 14.40 5.48 -11.41
C VAL A 69 15.13 5.88 -12.69
N GLN A 70 14.52 5.60 -13.85
CA GLN A 70 15.06 5.99 -15.17
C GLN A 70 15.14 7.51 -15.34
N THR A 71 14.07 8.23 -14.99
CA THR A 71 14.03 9.70 -15.10
C THR A 71 14.99 10.40 -14.15
N SER A 72 15.27 9.81 -13.00
CA SER A 72 16.18 10.37 -11.99
C SER A 72 17.63 9.91 -12.15
N ASN A 73 17.93 9.11 -13.17
CA ASN A 73 19.25 8.50 -13.42
C ASN A 73 19.82 7.78 -12.18
N ILE A 74 18.95 7.10 -11.42
CA ILE A 74 19.31 6.37 -10.20
C ILE A 74 19.74 4.96 -10.58
N ASP A 75 20.83 4.49 -9.98
CA ASP A 75 21.27 3.09 -10.13
C ASP A 75 20.21 2.10 -9.59
N VAL A 76 19.87 1.10 -10.40
CA VAL A 76 18.93 0.02 -10.03
C VAL A 76 19.45 -0.77 -8.83
N GLY A 77 20.77 -0.87 -8.64
CA GLY A 77 21.39 -1.47 -7.44
C GLY A 77 20.99 -0.75 -6.15
N LEU A 78 20.83 0.58 -6.21
CA LEU A 78 20.37 1.42 -5.12
C LEU A 78 18.89 1.16 -4.78
N VAL A 79 18.05 0.86 -5.78
CA VAL A 79 16.64 0.47 -5.58
C VAL A 79 16.53 -0.80 -4.76
N GLY A 80 17.37 -1.81 -5.04
CA GLY A 80 17.44 -3.04 -4.25
C GLY A 80 17.76 -2.78 -2.78
N ASN A 81 18.67 -1.85 -2.49
CA ASN A 81 18.99 -1.44 -1.12
C ASN A 81 17.83 -0.70 -0.44
N VAL A 82 17.09 0.14 -1.18
CA VAL A 82 15.90 0.82 -0.67
C VAL A 82 14.80 -0.19 -0.33
N ILE A 83 14.51 -1.15 -1.21
CA ILE A 83 13.52 -2.21 -0.97
C ILE A 83 13.88 -3.01 0.30
N ARG A 84 15.17 -3.36 0.48
CA ARG A 84 15.64 -4.06 1.68
C ARG A 84 15.43 -3.25 2.96
N LYS A 85 15.50 -1.92 2.91
CA LYS A 85 15.17 -1.06 4.07
C LYS A 85 13.71 -1.22 4.51
N PHE A 86 12.80 -1.60 3.62
CA PHE A 86 11.38 -1.86 3.91
C PHE A 86 11.06 -3.33 4.23
N GLY A 87 12.07 -4.18 4.46
CA GLY A 87 11.88 -5.63 4.63
C GLY A 87 11.02 -6.04 5.84
N SER A 88 10.95 -5.24 6.90
CA SER A 88 10.13 -5.55 8.08
C SER A 88 8.91 -4.64 8.21
N SER A 89 7.83 -5.17 8.81
CA SER A 89 6.61 -4.39 9.09
C SER A 89 6.92 -3.14 9.91
N TYR A 90 7.73 -3.27 10.96
CA TYR A 90 8.16 -2.15 11.79
C TYR A 90 8.82 -1.02 10.99
N ARG A 91 9.76 -1.33 10.09
CA ARG A 91 10.45 -0.32 9.27
C ARG A 91 9.50 0.34 8.28
N ARG A 92 8.55 -0.42 7.72
CA ARG A 92 7.49 0.15 6.85
C ARG A 92 6.62 1.13 7.62
N THR A 93 6.14 0.76 8.81
CA THR A 93 5.31 1.64 9.63
C THR A 93 6.08 2.89 10.05
N GLN A 94 7.34 2.76 10.47
CA GLN A 94 8.18 3.89 10.86
C GLN A 94 8.36 4.88 9.71
N LYS A 95 8.68 4.39 8.52
CA LYS A 95 8.84 5.24 7.32
C LYS A 95 7.52 5.78 6.79
N ALA A 96 6.42 5.04 6.96
CA ALA A 96 5.10 5.55 6.63
C ALA A 96 4.71 6.73 7.53
N THR A 97 5.06 6.68 8.82
CA THR A 97 4.89 7.81 9.73
C THR A 97 5.74 9.02 9.32
N GLU A 98 6.96 8.80 8.84
CA GLU A 98 7.86 9.86 8.38
C GLU A 98 7.40 10.51 7.07
N TYR A 99 7.10 9.73 6.04
CA TYR A 99 6.82 10.26 4.70
C TYR A 99 5.35 10.62 4.48
N PHE A 100 4.42 9.89 5.08
CA PHE A 100 2.98 10.05 4.84
C PHE A 100 2.23 10.56 6.08
N GLN A 101 2.95 10.96 7.12
CA GLN A 101 2.35 11.39 8.40
C GLN A 101 1.37 10.35 8.95
N TYR A 102 1.65 9.06 8.71
CA TYR A 102 0.79 7.96 9.12
C TYR A 102 0.55 7.98 10.64
N VAL A 103 -0.72 8.09 11.01
CA VAL A 103 -1.17 8.13 12.41
C VAL A 103 -1.46 6.72 12.88
N GLN A 104 -0.64 6.24 13.82
CA GLN A 104 -0.82 4.90 14.36
C GLN A 104 -2.07 4.80 15.25
N PRO A 105 -2.81 3.67 15.17
CA PRO A 105 -3.89 3.39 16.11
C PRO A 105 -3.37 3.28 17.55
N VAL A 106 -4.13 3.84 18.50
CA VAL A 106 -3.88 3.71 19.92
C VAL A 106 -4.70 2.55 20.45
N HIS A 107 -4.02 1.57 21.04
CA HIS A 107 -4.64 0.41 21.68
C HIS A 107 -4.75 0.63 23.18
N LYS A 108 -5.96 0.44 23.73
CA LYS A 108 -6.20 0.52 25.17
C LYS A 108 -6.95 -0.71 25.65
N GLN A 109 -6.63 -1.12 26.87
CA GLN A 109 -7.27 -2.22 27.57
C GLN A 109 -7.66 -1.74 28.96
N TYR A 110 -8.89 -2.03 29.37
CA TYR A 110 -9.35 -1.77 30.74
C TYR A 110 -10.08 -2.98 31.31
N GLU A 111 -9.92 -3.18 32.61
CA GLU A 111 -10.65 -4.19 33.37
C GLU A 111 -11.93 -3.55 33.90
N THR A 112 -13.09 -4.06 33.46
CA THR A 112 -14.38 -3.72 34.08
C THR A 112 -14.79 -4.83 35.02
N ILE A 113 -15.24 -4.47 36.22
CA ILE A 113 -15.84 -5.42 37.16
C ILE A 113 -17.36 -5.41 36.92
N ASN A 114 -17.92 -6.54 36.48
CA ASN A 114 -19.37 -6.67 36.38
C ASN A 114 -20.00 -6.71 37.79
N GLN A 115 -21.30 -6.41 37.89
CA GLN A 115 -22.07 -6.50 39.15
C GLN A 115 -21.95 -7.86 39.87
N LYS A 116 -21.53 -8.92 39.17
CA LYS A 116 -21.25 -10.27 39.70
C LYS A 116 -19.76 -10.54 39.98
N GLN A 117 -18.93 -9.51 40.17
CA GLN A 117 -17.47 -9.58 40.42
C GLN A 117 -16.62 -10.26 39.34
N LYS A 118 -17.18 -10.61 38.17
CA LYS A 118 -16.40 -11.14 37.06
C LYS A 118 -15.62 -10.02 36.38
N LYS A 119 -14.29 -10.17 36.31
CA LYS A 119 -13.42 -9.30 35.51
C LYS A 119 -13.72 -9.49 34.02
N LYS A 120 -14.13 -8.43 33.35
CA LYS A 120 -14.27 -8.38 31.90
C LYS A 120 -13.17 -7.47 31.36
N ILE A 121 -12.31 -8.01 30.51
CA ILE A 121 -11.30 -7.23 29.80
C ILE A 121 -11.98 -6.64 28.56
N VAL A 122 -12.02 -5.31 28.48
CA VAL A 122 -12.48 -4.59 27.30
C VAL A 122 -11.27 -4.02 26.59
N LYS A 123 -11.12 -4.38 25.31
CA LYS A 123 -10.07 -3.89 24.42
C LYS A 123 -10.72 -2.94 23.41
N TYR A 124 -10.11 -1.78 23.20
CA TYR A 124 -10.52 -0.87 22.14
C TYR A 124 -9.30 -0.25 21.46
N SER A 125 -9.48 0.04 20.18
CA SER A 125 -8.48 0.67 19.34
C SER A 125 -9.11 1.90 18.72
N TYR A 126 -8.40 3.02 18.71
CA TYR A 126 -8.88 4.23 18.04
C TYR A 126 -7.72 4.96 17.38
N VAL A 127 -7.99 5.59 16.25
CA VAL A 127 -7.04 6.52 15.63
C VAL A 127 -7.32 7.91 16.21
N PRO A 128 -6.33 8.62 16.79
CA PRO A 128 -6.55 9.94 17.37
C PRO A 128 -7.10 10.93 16.34
N PHE A 129 -8.34 11.37 16.54
CA PHE A 129 -9.09 12.18 15.58
C PHE A 129 -8.35 13.44 15.13
N LEU A 130 -7.81 14.23 16.06
CA LEU A 130 -7.12 15.47 15.70
C LEU A 130 -5.84 15.22 14.92
N LEU A 131 -5.14 14.12 15.20
CA LEU A 131 -3.92 13.78 14.46
C LEU A 131 -4.27 13.28 13.06
N SER A 132 -5.28 12.40 12.94
CA SER A 132 -5.71 11.90 11.63
C SER A 132 -6.29 12.99 10.76
N LEU A 133 -7.07 13.92 11.33
CA LEU A 133 -7.57 15.09 10.62
C LEU A 133 -6.44 15.99 10.14
N LYS A 134 -5.44 16.29 10.98
CA LYS A 134 -4.27 17.09 10.57
C LYS A 134 -3.48 16.42 9.44
N ALA A 135 -3.20 15.13 9.56
CA ALA A 135 -2.49 14.37 8.54
C ALA A 135 -3.29 14.34 7.21
N PHE A 136 -4.60 14.14 7.29
CA PHE A 136 -5.47 14.15 6.12
C PHE A 136 -5.52 15.52 5.43
N LEU A 137 -5.64 16.60 6.21
CA LEU A 137 -5.59 17.96 5.70
C LEU A 137 -4.21 18.32 5.14
N ALA A 138 -3.13 17.66 5.53
CA ALA A 138 -1.80 17.91 4.98
C ALA A 138 -1.60 17.32 3.58
N LEU A 139 -2.51 16.49 3.08
CA LEU A 139 -2.41 15.90 1.74
C LEU A 139 -2.60 16.97 0.65
N PRO A 140 -1.70 17.05 -0.35
CA PRO A 140 -1.82 18.03 -1.43
C PRO A 140 -3.15 17.94 -2.19
N GLU A 141 -3.61 16.73 -2.49
CA GLU A 141 -4.90 16.49 -3.17
C GLU A 141 -6.09 17.09 -2.37
N VAL A 142 -6.03 17.00 -1.04
CA VAL A 142 -7.07 17.50 -0.14
C VAL A 142 -7.00 19.03 -0.05
N GLN A 143 -5.80 19.59 0.05
CA GLN A 143 -5.60 21.05 0.04
C GLN A 143 -6.09 21.68 -1.28
N ASP A 144 -5.77 21.06 -2.41
CA ASP A 144 -6.21 21.52 -3.72
C ASP A 144 -7.74 21.54 -3.84
N ASP A 145 -8.42 20.53 -3.29
CA ASP A 145 -9.88 20.45 -3.30
C ASP A 145 -10.52 21.46 -2.34
N LEU A 146 -9.91 21.70 -1.17
CA LEU A 146 -10.34 22.74 -0.22
C LEU A 146 -10.18 24.16 -0.78
N ASN A 147 -9.08 24.40 -1.51
CA ASN A 147 -8.75 25.70 -2.09
C ASN A 147 -9.49 25.98 -3.41
N ARG A 148 -10.27 25.04 -3.93
CA ARG A 148 -11.13 25.22 -5.12
C ARG A 148 -12.56 25.56 -4.68
N PRO A 149 -12.93 26.85 -4.58
CA PRO A 149 -14.21 27.27 -3.99
C PRO A 149 -15.48 26.88 -4.77
N THR A 150 -15.38 26.15 -5.90
CA THR A 150 -16.35 26.37 -6.99
C THR A 150 -17.30 25.23 -7.36
N LEU A 151 -17.28 24.02 -6.79
CA LEU A 151 -18.03 22.92 -7.44
C LEU A 151 -19.13 22.18 -6.67
N GLN A 152 -19.27 22.28 -5.35
CA GLN A 152 -20.00 21.20 -4.66
C GLN A 152 -21.06 21.55 -3.64
N PHE A 153 -21.08 22.76 -3.10
CA PHE A 153 -22.21 23.20 -2.27
C PHE A 153 -23.33 23.80 -3.11
N ASN A 154 -23.61 23.22 -4.29
CA ASN A 154 -24.90 23.49 -4.91
C ASN A 154 -25.96 22.74 -4.08
N SER A 155 -26.70 23.49 -3.26
CA SER A 155 -27.68 22.99 -2.29
C SER A 155 -28.68 21.97 -2.89
N LYS A 156 -28.92 22.03 -4.20
CA LYS A 156 -29.78 21.11 -4.96
C LYS A 156 -29.17 19.74 -5.27
N LYS A 157 -27.86 19.54 -5.07
CA LYS A 157 -27.11 18.32 -5.44
C LYS A 157 -26.32 17.70 -4.28
N ILE A 158 -26.75 17.88 -3.04
CA ILE A 158 -26.31 17.00 -1.95
C ILE A 158 -26.96 15.63 -2.21
N LYS A 159 -26.39 14.87 -3.15
CA LYS A 159 -26.94 13.58 -3.61
C LYS A 159 -26.72 12.45 -2.60
N ASP A 160 -25.81 12.66 -1.64
CA ASP A 160 -25.36 11.63 -0.72
C ASP A 160 -26.02 11.72 0.68
N ILE A 161 -26.60 12.88 1.04
CA ILE A 161 -27.33 13.06 2.30
C ILE A 161 -28.81 13.12 1.94
N THR A 162 -29.55 12.08 2.30
CA THR A 162 -30.85 11.65 1.77
C THR A 162 -31.96 12.70 1.72
N ASP A 163 -31.82 13.86 2.36
CA ASP A 163 -32.67 15.05 2.09
C ASP A 163 -31.94 16.39 2.28
N GLY A 164 -30.79 16.40 2.96
CA GLY A 164 -29.97 17.58 3.22
C GLY A 164 -30.68 18.74 3.93
N LYS A 165 -31.96 18.62 4.34
CA LYS A 165 -32.77 19.73 4.87
C LYS A 165 -32.14 20.39 6.09
N PHE A 166 -31.61 19.59 7.01
CA PHE A 166 -30.91 20.10 8.20
C PHE A 166 -29.63 20.86 7.80
N ALA A 167 -28.82 20.25 6.95
CA ALA A 167 -27.61 20.85 6.38
C ALA A 167 -27.89 22.18 5.62
N ARG A 168 -28.94 22.21 4.80
CA ARG A 168 -29.36 23.38 4.01
C ARG A 168 -29.85 24.54 4.88
N ASN A 169 -30.46 24.23 6.02
CA ASN A 169 -31.03 25.24 6.92
C ASN A 169 -30.06 25.67 8.02
N HIS A 170 -28.93 24.97 8.19
CA HIS A 170 -27.97 25.28 9.24
C HIS A 170 -27.03 26.43 8.83
N PRO A 171 -27.02 27.57 9.53
CA PRO A 171 -26.31 28.78 9.10
C PRO A 171 -24.82 28.56 8.82
N ARG A 172 -24.14 27.78 9.69
CA ARG A 172 -22.70 27.50 9.55
C ARG A 172 -22.38 26.36 8.59
N PHE A 173 -23.38 25.56 8.21
CA PHE A 173 -23.15 24.44 7.30
C PHE A 173 -23.11 24.89 5.84
N ASN A 174 -23.72 26.04 5.53
CA ASN A 174 -23.60 26.67 4.22
C ASN A 174 -22.37 27.57 4.09
N ASP A 175 -21.74 27.92 5.21
CA ASP A 175 -20.55 28.76 5.23
C ASP A 175 -19.32 27.99 4.68
N PRO A 176 -18.63 28.48 3.65
CA PRO A 176 -17.42 27.84 3.12
C PRO A 176 -16.19 28.00 4.03
N THR A 177 -16.19 28.92 5.00
CA THR A 177 -15.02 29.15 5.88
C THR A 177 -14.89 28.11 6.99
N PHE A 178 -15.90 27.24 7.17
CA PHE A 178 -15.90 26.21 8.19
C PHE A 178 -15.62 24.83 7.60
N LEU A 179 -14.81 24.04 8.31
CA LEU A 179 -14.70 22.60 8.09
C LEU A 179 -15.99 21.91 8.56
N LYS A 180 -16.54 21.05 7.72
CA LYS A 180 -17.79 20.34 7.89
C LYS A 180 -17.46 18.87 8.02
N ILE A 181 -17.57 18.35 9.23
CA ILE A 181 -17.18 16.98 9.56
C ILE A 181 -18.43 16.20 9.89
N GLU A 182 -18.62 15.08 9.19
CA GLU A 182 -19.63 14.09 9.51
C GLU A 182 -19.02 13.04 10.43
N LEU A 183 -19.71 12.70 11.52
CA LEU A 183 -19.34 11.62 12.41
C LEU A 183 -20.36 10.51 12.24
N ASN A 184 -19.87 9.34 11.86
CA ASN A 184 -20.67 8.15 11.62
C ASN A 184 -20.31 7.08 12.63
N SER A 185 -21.30 6.23 12.93
CA SER A 185 -21.13 5.10 13.82
C SER A 185 -21.90 3.91 13.31
N ASP A 186 -21.24 2.75 13.27
CA ASP A 186 -21.84 1.49 12.85
C ASP A 186 -21.59 0.40 13.88
N ASP A 187 -22.60 -0.43 14.08
CA ASP A 187 -22.53 -1.62 14.91
C ASP A 187 -22.50 -2.88 14.04
N LEU A 188 -21.45 -3.68 14.20
CA LEU A 188 -21.30 -4.96 13.49
C LEU A 188 -21.29 -6.11 14.49
N ALA A 189 -22.18 -7.07 14.28
CA ALA A 189 -22.20 -8.33 15.00
C ALA A 189 -21.43 -9.40 14.19
N ILE A 190 -20.23 -9.76 14.65
CA ILE A 190 -19.41 -10.80 14.02
C ILE A 190 -19.65 -12.11 14.76
N SER A 191 -20.32 -13.06 14.10
CA SER A 191 -20.43 -14.42 14.60
C SER A 191 -19.18 -15.21 14.23
N ASN A 192 -18.51 -15.79 15.22
CA ASN A 192 -17.45 -16.76 14.95
C ASN A 192 -18.10 -18.09 14.52
N PRO A 193 -17.91 -18.54 13.26
CA PRO A 193 -18.56 -19.74 12.74
C PRO A 193 -18.13 -21.02 13.49
N VAL A 194 -17.00 -20.99 14.19
CA VAL A 194 -16.45 -22.15 14.92
C VAL A 194 -16.92 -22.20 16.37
N SER A 195 -17.18 -21.06 17.03
CA SER A 195 -17.46 -21.04 18.48
C SER A 195 -18.88 -20.62 18.86
N HIS A 196 -19.76 -20.33 17.89
CA HIS A 196 -21.10 -19.75 18.10
C HIS A 196 -21.11 -18.45 18.95
N ARG A 197 -19.94 -17.88 19.25
CA ARG A 197 -19.80 -16.62 19.97
C ARG A 197 -20.02 -15.48 19.00
N CYS A 198 -20.95 -14.60 19.36
CA CYS A 198 -21.16 -13.35 18.65
C CYS A 198 -20.36 -12.23 19.35
N HIS A 199 -19.56 -11.52 18.57
CA HIS A 199 -18.79 -10.37 19.01
C HIS A 199 -19.38 -9.11 18.38
N THR A 200 -19.91 -8.21 19.21
CA THR A 200 -20.32 -6.88 18.75
C THR A 200 -19.10 -5.98 18.68
N THR A 201 -18.85 -5.42 17.50
CA THR A 201 -17.81 -4.42 17.25
C THR A 201 -18.49 -3.12 16.89
N PHE A 202 -18.12 -2.06 17.58
CA PHE A 202 -18.60 -0.71 17.32
C PHE A 202 -17.52 0.04 16.52
N PHE A 203 -17.89 0.62 15.39
CA PHE A 203 -17.03 1.46 14.58
C PHE A 203 -17.45 2.92 14.71
N PHE A 204 -16.48 3.80 14.95
CA PHE A 204 -16.64 5.24 14.84
C PHE A 204 -15.70 5.74 13.73
N TYR A 205 -16.24 6.48 12.77
CA TYR A 205 -15.46 7.05 11.68
C TYR A 205 -16.00 8.43 11.30
N TRP A 206 -15.22 9.16 10.51
CA TRP A 206 -15.54 10.53 10.15
C TRP A 206 -15.23 10.80 8.68
N SER A 207 -15.97 11.75 8.09
CA SER A 207 -15.83 12.17 6.70
C SER A 207 -15.78 13.70 6.62
N LEU A 208 -14.96 14.25 5.71
CA LEU A 208 -14.88 15.70 5.48
C LEU A 208 -15.80 16.12 4.33
N LEU A 209 -16.90 16.79 4.66
CA LEU A 209 -17.96 17.14 3.70
C LEU A 209 -17.60 18.33 2.80
N ASN A 210 -16.49 19.03 3.05
CA ASN A 210 -15.99 20.10 2.18
C ASN A 210 -15.42 19.55 0.86
N LEU A 211 -15.05 18.27 0.80
CA LEU A 211 -14.34 17.68 -0.34
C LEU A 211 -15.29 17.13 -1.40
N SER A 212 -14.74 16.75 -2.55
CA SER A 212 -15.37 15.90 -3.56
C SER A 212 -15.78 14.55 -3.05
N ARG A 213 -16.88 14.00 -3.59
CA ARG A 213 -17.29 12.63 -3.30
C ARG A 213 -16.14 11.63 -3.54
N GLU A 214 -15.34 11.88 -4.56
CA GLU A 214 -14.16 11.08 -4.93
C GLU A 214 -13.05 11.13 -3.86
N HIS A 215 -12.97 12.24 -3.11
CA HIS A 215 -12.00 12.43 -2.03
C HIS A 215 -12.58 12.18 -0.62
N ARG A 216 -13.91 12.14 -0.47
CA ARG A 216 -14.61 11.86 0.80
C ARG A 216 -14.45 10.41 1.25
N SER A 217 -14.38 9.47 0.32
CA SER A 217 -14.43 8.03 0.58
C SER A 217 -13.10 7.30 0.35
N LYS A 218 -12.00 8.02 0.05
CA LYS A 218 -10.67 7.40 0.03
C LYS A 218 -10.23 7.11 1.46
N GLN A 219 -10.70 5.99 2.01
CA GLN A 219 -10.09 5.36 3.19
C GLN A 219 -8.77 4.71 2.76
N THR A 220 -7.77 5.50 2.41
CA THR A 220 -6.41 4.98 2.16
C THR A 220 -5.69 4.52 3.44
N GLY A 221 -6.33 4.65 4.60
CA GLY A 221 -5.71 4.42 5.92
C GLY A 221 -6.35 3.34 6.80
N MET A 222 -7.31 2.55 6.31
CA MET A 222 -7.80 1.35 7.02
C MET A 222 -7.36 0.09 6.25
N GLN A 223 -6.10 -0.27 6.41
CA GLN A 223 -5.58 -1.62 6.17
C GLN A 223 -4.97 -2.16 7.46
#